data_AF-A0A9D1C2Y1-F1
#
_entry.id   AF-A0A9D1C2Y1-F1
#
_cell.length_a   1.000
_cell.length_b   1.000
_cell.length_c   1.000
_cell.angle_alpha   90.00
_cell.angle_beta   90.00
_cell.angle_gamma   90.00
#
_symmetry.space_group_name_H-M   'P 1'
#
loop_
_entity.id
_entity.type
_entity.pdbx_description
1 polymer ?
#
loop_
_entity_poly.entity_id
_entity_poly.type
_entity_poly.pdbx_seq_one_letter_code
_entity_poly.pdbx_strand_id
1 'polypeptide(L)'
;MFKEAYRRFCIFSLLILLVISAYPVVNGLRIAYISIVNGALKPEQYAKYVVPYMAICLALILFTAFQPLLLKLGRFALPAGLLISYIIFFLAELYFEGIKIHTTEMSLVDTSTLSIEELKDIPPDATVDIWQASLCIVSPSARERSVVFASRDRYYYVMANDSYKIHYYFISFILITMVCGLVYGMGRMILSGSKLKAKPLAMQGISTSLIVSLCIFANTTAFFRKAQPIQTPVASILTCMFFVALGAAVGIYAGSFLLLKKKWFGLGFPVLLSMSAVILMYIGEAAMMGGNLYRFGTGCFFAGLPVISLAPVDILVIILSGIATFLMLSRARKKENWPGKRITAVFLIICTMIAVSGIFLSFDPASAENDIYGCYEFDECIYMNPLSSFLARKESMPYVYYINEDFFITVNTKTGDTEKFEAHYEKTHVTEDEFSKLSEFRDDPFLFRIPDLSYYKERWLRAVFTHDDLQGYGLYQMDDEIWLVSLRGGRLWSIYRLVKTDKYDPADIERIAEAQDNKPEGLKRMTIRDVYDLSRLGEKLTHEDFEGFDGNEIGAGFYIMRCVYGAG
;
A
#
# COMPACT_ATOMS: atom_id res chain seq x y z
N MET A 1 42.94 13.30 -12.66
CA MET A 1 41.88 14.07 -11.97
C MET A 1 40.48 13.80 -12.54
N PHE A 2 40.21 14.04 -13.83
CA PHE A 2 38.86 13.90 -14.42
C PHE A 2 38.29 12.47 -14.42
N LYS A 3 39.13 11.43 -14.62
CA LYS A 3 38.70 10.02 -14.56
C LYS A 3 38.19 9.61 -13.16
N GLU A 4 38.85 10.11 -12.12
CA GLU A 4 38.46 9.85 -10.73
C GLU A 4 37.19 10.62 -10.34
N ALA A 5 37.08 11.89 -10.74
CA ALA A 5 35.86 12.68 -10.55
C ALA A 5 34.66 12.07 -11.29
N TYR A 6 34.87 11.55 -12.49
CA TYR A 6 33.84 10.86 -13.26
C TYR A 6 33.42 9.54 -12.60
N ARG A 7 34.38 8.74 -12.11
CA ARG A 7 34.08 7.51 -11.35
C ARG A 7 33.22 7.80 -10.13
N ARG A 8 33.59 8.81 -9.34
CA ARG A 8 32.81 9.26 -8.18
C ARG A 8 31.40 9.69 -8.61
N PHE A 9 31.29 10.47 -9.68
CA PHE A 9 29.99 10.88 -10.21
C PHE A 9 29.09 9.69 -10.56
N CYS A 10 29.59 8.69 -11.29
CA CYS A 10 28.78 7.51 -11.63
C CYS A 10 28.31 6.75 -10.39
N ILE A 11 29.18 6.56 -9.40
CA ILE A 11 28.83 5.90 -8.14
C ILE A 11 27.78 6.71 -7.37
N PHE A 12 27.98 8.02 -7.21
CA PHE A 12 27.03 8.88 -6.51
C PHE A 12 25.67 8.97 -7.24
N SER A 13 25.66 9.10 -8.57
CA SER A 13 24.41 9.11 -9.33
C SER A 13 23.66 7.78 -9.22
N LEU A 14 24.37 6.66 -9.24
CA LEU A 14 23.76 5.34 -9.04
C LEU A 14 23.19 5.20 -7.63
N LEU A 15 23.94 5.60 -6.59
CA LEU A 15 23.48 5.56 -5.20
C LEU A 15 22.23 6.43 -5.00
N ILE A 16 22.22 7.66 -5.55
CA ILE A 16 21.06 8.54 -5.46
C ILE A 16 19.83 7.91 -6.12
N LEU A 17 20.00 7.34 -7.32
CA LEU A 17 18.90 6.64 -8.00
C LEU A 17 18.43 5.43 -7.22
N LEU A 18 19.33 4.63 -6.64
CA LEU A 18 18.96 3.49 -5.80
C LEU A 18 18.15 3.92 -4.57
N VAL A 19 18.54 5.02 -3.91
CA VAL A 19 17.81 5.55 -2.75
C VAL A 19 16.42 6.06 -3.15
N ILE A 20 16.33 6.88 -4.20
CA ILE A 20 15.04 7.44 -4.67
C ILE A 20 14.12 6.34 -5.21
N SER A 21 14.69 5.30 -5.83
CA SER A 21 13.96 4.17 -6.39
C SER A 21 13.75 3.01 -5.40
N ALA A 22 14.25 3.09 -4.17
CA ALA A 22 14.22 1.97 -3.23
C ALA A 22 12.80 1.44 -3.00
N TYR A 23 11.84 2.35 -2.79
CA TYR A 23 10.45 1.99 -2.52
C TYR A 23 9.78 1.27 -3.72
N PRO A 24 9.72 1.84 -4.95
CA PRO A 24 9.18 1.13 -6.10
C PRO A 24 9.91 -0.18 -6.43
N VAL A 25 11.23 -0.23 -6.22
CA VAL A 25 12.04 -1.42 -6.53
C VAL A 25 11.77 -2.56 -5.55
N VAL A 26 11.78 -2.29 -4.24
CA VAL A 26 11.51 -3.31 -3.22
C VAL A 26 10.11 -3.90 -3.40
N ASN A 27 9.11 -3.03 -3.63
CA ASN A 27 7.73 -3.47 -3.83
C ASN A 27 7.54 -4.24 -5.15
N GLY A 28 8.16 -3.77 -6.25
CA GLY A 28 8.15 -4.49 -7.52
C GLY A 28 8.81 -5.87 -7.43
N LEU A 29 9.91 -6.00 -6.68
CA LEU A 29 10.57 -7.29 -6.42
C LEU A 29 9.69 -8.23 -5.58
N ARG A 30 8.97 -7.71 -4.57
CA ARG A 30 8.02 -8.51 -3.79
C ARG A 30 6.90 -9.07 -4.66
N ILE A 31 6.32 -8.24 -5.53
CA ILE A 31 5.27 -8.67 -6.47
C ILE A 31 5.79 -9.74 -7.41
N ALA A 32 6.98 -9.54 -7.99
CA ALA A 32 7.61 -10.52 -8.86
C ALA A 32 7.85 -11.85 -8.14
N TYR A 33 8.37 -11.80 -6.90
CA TYR A 33 8.60 -12.99 -6.08
C TYR A 33 7.29 -13.75 -5.79
N ILE A 34 6.25 -13.06 -5.29
CA ILE A 34 4.95 -13.65 -5.00
C ILE A 34 4.33 -14.24 -6.26
N SER A 35 4.40 -13.53 -7.39
CA SER A 35 3.89 -14.03 -8.68
C SER A 35 4.62 -15.28 -9.17
N ILE A 36 5.93 -15.39 -8.92
CA ILE A 36 6.73 -16.57 -9.32
C ILE A 36 6.42 -17.77 -8.42
N VAL A 37 6.33 -17.56 -7.11
CA VAL A 37 6.12 -18.63 -6.12
C VAL A 37 4.68 -19.15 -6.17
N ASN A 38 3.70 -18.25 -6.21
CA ASN A 38 2.29 -18.61 -6.09
C ASN A 38 1.58 -18.69 -7.46
N GLY A 39 2.25 -18.33 -8.56
CA GLY A 39 1.68 -18.27 -9.90
C GLY A 39 0.70 -17.10 -10.15
N ALA A 40 0.26 -16.43 -9.09
CA ALA A 40 -0.61 -15.25 -9.12
C ALA A 40 -0.57 -14.47 -7.80
N LEU A 41 -1.14 -13.26 -7.80
CA LEU A 41 -1.30 -12.43 -6.60
C LEU A 41 -2.75 -12.35 -6.13
N LYS A 42 -2.94 -12.26 -4.82
CA LYS A 42 -4.21 -11.83 -4.24
C LYS A 42 -4.38 -10.31 -4.42
N PRO A 43 -5.60 -9.78 -4.63
CA PRO A 43 -5.85 -8.34 -4.79
C PRO A 43 -5.39 -7.50 -3.62
N GLU A 44 -5.46 -8.02 -2.39
CA GLU A 44 -4.97 -7.35 -1.17
C GLU A 44 -3.47 -7.09 -1.27
N GLN A 45 -2.72 -8.09 -1.73
CA GLN A 45 -1.27 -8.02 -1.94
C GLN A 45 -0.95 -7.08 -3.11
N TYR A 46 -1.79 -7.09 -4.14
CA TYR A 46 -1.69 -6.17 -5.26
C TYR A 46 -1.87 -4.72 -4.80
N ALA A 47 -2.94 -4.41 -4.09
CA ALA A 47 -3.22 -3.07 -3.55
C ALA A 47 -2.14 -2.57 -2.57
N LYS A 48 -1.56 -3.47 -1.76
CA LYS A 48 -0.52 -3.14 -0.76
C LYS A 48 0.84 -2.82 -1.40
N TYR A 49 1.19 -3.49 -2.51
CA TYR A 49 2.55 -3.44 -3.06
C TYR A 49 2.65 -2.80 -4.44
N VAL A 50 1.56 -2.61 -5.19
CA VAL A 50 1.68 -2.14 -6.56
C VAL A 50 1.98 -0.66 -6.59
N VAL A 51 3.08 -0.34 -7.28
CA VAL A 51 3.50 1.00 -7.59
C VAL A 51 4.07 0.95 -9.01
N PRO A 52 3.50 1.68 -9.99
CA PRO A 52 3.75 1.52 -11.41
C PRO A 52 5.06 2.19 -11.81
N TYR A 53 6.13 2.07 -11.02
CA TYR A 53 7.38 2.80 -11.28
C TYR A 53 8.60 1.90 -11.22
N MET A 54 8.43 0.61 -10.94
CA MET A 54 9.53 -0.36 -10.99
C MET A 54 10.19 -0.39 -12.38
N ALA A 55 9.40 -0.45 -13.46
CA ALA A 55 9.95 -0.47 -14.82
C ALA A 55 10.77 0.79 -15.15
N ILE A 56 10.27 1.97 -14.75
CA ILE A 56 11.01 3.23 -14.91
C ILE A 56 12.31 3.17 -14.11
N CYS A 57 12.24 2.79 -12.83
CA CYS A 57 13.38 2.73 -11.94
C CYS A 57 14.46 1.78 -12.48
N LEU A 58 14.06 0.60 -12.96
CA LEU A 58 14.95 -0.38 -13.57
C LEU A 58 15.66 0.20 -14.80
N ALA A 59 14.91 0.85 -15.70
CA ALA A 59 15.48 1.51 -16.88
C ALA A 59 16.53 2.59 -16.50
N LEU A 60 16.22 3.43 -15.50
CA LEU A 60 17.11 4.50 -15.04
C LEU A 60 18.38 3.99 -14.34
N ILE A 61 18.22 2.99 -13.47
CA ILE A 61 19.32 2.35 -12.74
C ILE A 61 20.26 1.68 -13.73
N LEU A 62 19.73 0.88 -14.67
CA LEU A 62 20.55 0.20 -15.68
C LEU A 62 21.24 1.18 -16.62
N PHE A 63 20.56 2.22 -17.11
CA PHE A 63 21.21 3.27 -17.90
C PHE A 63 22.39 3.91 -17.17
N THR A 64 22.22 4.21 -15.88
CA THR A 64 23.26 4.87 -15.06
C THR A 64 24.41 3.91 -14.75
N ALA A 65 24.13 2.65 -14.46
CA ALA A 65 25.13 1.61 -14.24
C ALA A 65 25.98 1.36 -15.49
N PHE A 66 25.34 1.29 -16.67
CA PHE A 66 26.01 1.08 -17.95
C PHE A 66 26.55 2.36 -18.59
N GLN A 67 26.36 3.52 -17.96
CA GLN A 67 26.83 4.80 -18.48
C GLN A 67 28.32 4.80 -18.91
N PRO A 68 29.27 4.23 -18.15
CA PRO A 68 30.68 4.20 -18.55
C PRO A 68 30.92 3.44 -19.86
N LEU A 69 30.11 2.40 -20.14
CA LEU A 69 30.17 1.66 -21.40
C LEU A 69 29.50 2.43 -22.52
N LEU A 70 28.32 3.01 -22.25
CA LEU A 70 27.58 3.81 -23.24
C LEU A 70 28.41 4.98 -23.76
N LEU A 71 29.18 5.65 -22.91
CA LEU A 71 30.02 6.77 -23.33
C LEU A 71 31.11 6.39 -24.34
N LYS A 72 31.50 5.11 -24.44
CA LYS A 72 32.43 4.62 -25.47
C LYS A 72 31.84 4.70 -26.89
N LEU A 73 30.52 4.74 -27.03
CA LEU A 73 29.80 4.89 -28.30
C LEU A 73 29.84 6.33 -28.86
N GLY A 74 30.52 7.26 -28.17
CA GLY A 74 30.73 8.62 -28.64
C GLY A 74 29.42 9.37 -28.87
N ARG A 75 29.15 9.78 -30.11
CA ARG A 75 27.94 10.56 -30.48
C ARG A 75 26.63 9.77 -30.38
N PHE A 76 26.71 8.44 -30.43
CA PHE A 76 25.55 7.55 -30.37
C PHE A 76 25.21 7.11 -28.94
N ALA A 77 26.03 7.47 -27.95
CA ALA A 77 25.87 7.06 -26.57
C ALA A 77 24.49 7.39 -25.98
N LEU A 78 24.01 8.63 -26.16
CA LEU A 78 22.70 9.04 -25.63
C LEU A 78 21.52 8.42 -26.41
N PRO A 79 21.47 8.48 -27.76
CA PRO A 79 20.38 7.83 -28.50
C PRO A 79 20.31 6.31 -28.28
N ALA A 80 21.45 5.63 -28.29
CA ALA A 80 21.49 4.18 -28.04
C ALA A 80 21.09 3.86 -26.60
N GLY A 81 21.59 4.60 -25.62
CA GLY A 81 21.23 4.39 -24.22
C GLY A 81 19.75 4.68 -23.94
N LEU A 82 19.15 5.71 -24.56
CA LEU A 82 17.72 5.98 -24.46
C LEU A 82 16.89 4.86 -25.09
N LEU A 83 17.27 4.40 -26.29
CA LEU A 83 16.58 3.29 -26.95
C LEU A 83 16.61 2.02 -26.09
N ILE A 84 17.77 1.67 -25.54
CA ILE A 84 17.91 0.54 -24.62
C ILE A 84 17.05 0.74 -23.35
N SER A 85 17.03 1.96 -22.80
CA SER A 85 16.21 2.27 -21.61
C SER A 85 14.72 2.08 -21.88
N TYR A 86 14.24 2.50 -23.06
CA TYR A 86 12.84 2.28 -23.46
C TYR A 86 12.54 0.80 -23.66
N ILE A 87 13.45 0.04 -24.28
CA ILE A 87 13.28 -1.41 -24.42
C ILE A 87 13.20 -2.08 -23.05
N ILE A 88 14.08 -1.73 -22.11
CA ILE A 88 14.05 -2.26 -20.73
C ILE A 88 12.73 -1.90 -20.05
N PHE A 89 12.30 -0.65 -20.16
CA PHE A 89 11.03 -0.19 -19.62
C PHE A 89 9.87 -1.03 -20.16
N PHE A 90 9.75 -1.17 -21.48
CA PHE A 90 8.69 -1.96 -22.10
C PHE A 90 8.75 -3.45 -21.73
N LEU A 91 9.94 -4.05 -21.66
CA LEU A 91 10.07 -5.46 -21.26
C LEU A 91 9.67 -5.67 -19.80
N ALA A 92 10.03 -4.74 -18.92
CA ALA A 92 9.62 -4.79 -17.52
C ALA A 92 8.11 -4.58 -17.38
N GLU A 93 7.53 -3.60 -18.11
CA GLU A 93 6.09 -3.40 -18.14
C GLU A 93 5.35 -4.63 -18.67
N LEU A 94 5.78 -5.22 -19.79
CA LEU A 94 5.19 -6.46 -20.31
C LEU A 94 5.24 -7.62 -19.31
N TYR A 95 6.29 -7.69 -18.50
CA TYR A 95 6.38 -8.68 -17.43
C TYR A 95 5.35 -8.40 -16.33
N PHE A 96 5.27 -7.16 -15.83
CA PHE A 96 4.28 -6.78 -14.82
C PHE A 96 2.84 -6.91 -15.34
N GLU A 97 2.61 -6.61 -16.63
CA GLU A 97 1.36 -6.90 -17.33
C GLU A 97 1.04 -8.39 -17.35
N GLY A 98 2.04 -9.25 -17.53
CA GLY A 98 1.88 -10.70 -17.52
C GLY A 98 1.44 -11.31 -16.19
N ILE A 99 1.47 -10.54 -15.10
CA ILE A 99 1.13 -11.01 -13.77
C ILE A 99 -0.37 -11.23 -13.63
N LYS A 100 -0.75 -12.42 -13.18
CA LYS A 100 -2.15 -12.80 -12.95
C LYS A 100 -2.60 -12.41 -11.54
N ILE A 101 -3.83 -11.94 -11.44
CA ILE A 101 -4.51 -11.70 -10.15
C ILE A 101 -5.49 -12.86 -9.92
N HIS A 102 -5.39 -13.54 -8.78
CA HIS A 102 -6.33 -14.58 -8.37
C HIS A 102 -7.63 -13.94 -7.89
N THR A 103 -8.72 -14.20 -8.61
CA THR A 103 -10.06 -13.66 -8.32
C THR A 103 -11.06 -14.73 -7.88
N THR A 104 -10.60 -15.95 -7.64
CA THR A 104 -11.43 -17.17 -7.51
C THR A 104 -12.39 -17.17 -6.31
N GLU A 105 -12.13 -16.36 -5.28
CA GLU A 105 -12.98 -16.22 -4.07
C GLU A 105 -13.82 -14.94 -4.06
N MET A 106 -13.84 -14.19 -5.17
CA MET A 106 -14.53 -12.90 -5.26
C MET A 106 -15.78 -12.97 -6.13
N SER A 107 -16.84 -12.31 -5.67
CA SER A 107 -18.05 -12.14 -6.47
C SER A 107 -17.89 -10.94 -7.40
N LEU A 108 -18.27 -11.15 -8.66
CA LEU A 108 -18.26 -10.12 -9.70
C LEU A 108 -19.52 -9.27 -9.51
N VAL A 109 -19.37 -8.04 -9.06
CA VAL A 109 -20.49 -7.11 -8.89
C VAL A 109 -20.56 -6.20 -10.11
N ASP A 110 -21.69 -6.22 -10.82
CA ASP A 110 -21.93 -5.34 -11.95
C ASP A 110 -22.32 -3.94 -11.42
N THR A 111 -21.46 -2.95 -11.69
CA THR A 111 -21.69 -1.55 -11.29
C THR A 111 -23.00 -0.96 -11.82
N SER A 112 -23.55 -1.52 -12.91
CA SER A 112 -24.84 -1.07 -13.46
C SER A 112 -26.05 -1.56 -12.67
N THR A 113 -25.85 -2.53 -11.77
CA THR A 113 -26.90 -3.13 -10.93
C THR A 113 -26.92 -2.60 -9.50
N LEU A 114 -25.88 -1.88 -9.08
CA LEU A 114 -25.78 -1.24 -7.76
C LEU A 114 -26.62 0.04 -7.71
N SER A 115 -27.50 0.15 -6.73
CA SER A 115 -28.28 1.36 -6.48
C SER A 115 -27.42 2.48 -5.85
N ILE A 116 -27.81 3.75 -6.03
CA ILE A 116 -27.10 4.91 -5.46
C ILE A 116 -27.05 4.84 -3.92
N GLU A 117 -28.00 4.15 -3.28
CA GLU A 117 -27.98 3.89 -1.83
C GLU A 117 -26.94 2.85 -1.43
N GLU A 118 -26.82 1.72 -2.15
CA GLU A 118 -25.79 0.71 -1.87
C GLU A 118 -24.36 1.24 -2.09
N LEU A 119 -24.17 2.18 -3.03
CA LEU A 119 -22.90 2.90 -3.24
C LEU A 119 -22.53 3.87 -2.10
N LYS A 120 -23.48 4.28 -1.26
CA LYS A 120 -23.24 5.18 -0.10
C LYS A 120 -22.82 4.42 1.15
N ASP A 121 -23.26 3.18 1.29
CA ASP A 121 -22.98 2.33 2.46
C ASP A 121 -21.62 1.62 2.38
N ILE A 122 -20.93 1.71 1.24
CA ILE A 122 -19.55 1.25 1.11
C ILE A 122 -18.62 2.21 1.86
N PRO A 123 -17.88 1.75 2.88
CA PRO A 123 -16.91 2.58 3.58
C PRO A 123 -15.89 3.16 2.58
N PRO A 124 -15.63 4.48 2.56
CA PRO A 124 -14.72 5.10 1.60
C PRO A 124 -13.25 4.62 1.71
N ASP A 125 -12.93 3.94 2.80
CA ASP A 125 -11.66 3.27 3.12
C ASP A 125 -11.60 1.84 2.55
N ALA A 126 -12.74 1.25 2.20
CA ALA A 126 -12.88 -0.06 1.57
C ALA A 126 -12.82 -0.02 0.03
N THR A 127 -12.81 1.18 -0.56
CA THR A 127 -12.64 1.41 -2.00
C THR A 127 -11.18 1.73 -2.32
N VAL A 128 -10.43 0.73 -2.81
CA VAL A 128 -9.13 0.99 -3.44
C VAL A 128 -9.38 1.08 -4.94
N ASP A 129 -9.24 2.28 -5.51
CA ASP A 129 -9.16 2.47 -6.96
C ASP A 129 -7.89 1.78 -7.46
N ILE A 130 -8.02 0.52 -7.88
CA ILE A 130 -6.91 -0.23 -8.46
C ILE A 130 -6.79 0.13 -9.95
N TRP A 131 -6.71 1.42 -10.28
CA TRP A 131 -6.35 1.86 -11.64
C TRP A 131 -4.99 1.28 -12.05
N GLN A 132 -4.14 0.96 -11.08
CA GLN A 132 -2.87 0.27 -11.31
C GLN A 132 -3.06 -1.20 -11.71
N ALA A 133 -4.16 -1.86 -11.35
CA ALA A 133 -4.49 -3.23 -11.83
C ALA A 133 -4.83 -3.28 -13.31
N SER A 134 -5.11 -2.13 -13.93
CA SER A 134 -5.18 -2.01 -15.40
C SER A 134 -3.87 -2.44 -16.08
N LEU A 135 -2.75 -2.37 -15.35
CA LEU A 135 -1.42 -2.76 -15.80
C LEU A 135 -1.13 -4.25 -15.58
N CYS A 136 -2.10 -5.08 -15.18
CA CYS A 136 -1.93 -6.53 -15.01
C CYS A 136 -3.03 -7.32 -15.74
N ILE A 137 -2.77 -8.60 -16.05
CA ILE A 137 -3.76 -9.48 -16.67
C ILE A 137 -4.86 -9.80 -15.65
N VAL A 138 -6.01 -9.19 -15.86
CA VAL A 138 -7.27 -9.49 -15.18
C VAL A 138 -7.98 -10.62 -15.93
N SER A 139 -8.84 -11.39 -15.24
CA SER A 139 -9.64 -12.45 -15.86
C SER A 139 -10.41 -11.95 -17.10
N PRO A 140 -10.63 -12.79 -18.13
CA PRO A 140 -11.35 -12.38 -19.34
C PRO A 140 -12.75 -11.80 -19.08
N SER A 141 -13.39 -12.21 -17.99
CA SER A 141 -14.70 -11.70 -17.52
C SER A 141 -14.68 -10.24 -17.06
N ALA A 142 -13.50 -9.69 -16.77
CA ALA A 142 -13.30 -8.35 -16.23
C ALA A 142 -12.69 -7.36 -17.23
N ARG A 143 -12.34 -7.83 -18.43
CA ARG A 143 -11.72 -7.01 -19.48
C ARG A 143 -12.77 -6.05 -20.07
N GLU A 144 -12.40 -4.78 -20.25
CA GLU A 144 -13.25 -3.72 -20.84
C GLU A 144 -14.48 -3.32 -20.02
N ARG A 145 -14.58 -3.74 -18.76
CA ARG A 145 -15.64 -3.33 -17.83
C ARG A 145 -15.02 -2.69 -16.59
N SER A 146 -15.65 -1.63 -16.06
CA SER A 146 -15.38 -1.16 -14.68
C SER A 146 -16.03 -2.15 -13.73
N VAL A 147 -15.37 -3.28 -13.49
CA VAL A 147 -15.89 -4.31 -12.60
C VAL A 147 -15.38 -4.12 -11.20
N VAL A 148 -16.29 -4.29 -10.26
CA VAL A 148 -15.99 -4.28 -8.84
C VAL A 148 -15.93 -5.73 -8.41
N PHE A 149 -14.78 -6.13 -7.90
CA PHE A 149 -14.67 -7.40 -7.20
C PHE A 149 -15.02 -7.16 -5.74
N ALA A 150 -16.06 -7.83 -5.26
CA ALA A 150 -16.35 -7.88 -3.84
C ALA A 150 -15.68 -9.10 -3.23
N SER A 151 -14.86 -8.87 -2.22
CA SER A 151 -14.38 -9.92 -1.32
C SER A 151 -14.87 -9.59 0.08
N ARG A 152 -15.84 -10.37 0.58
CA ARG A 152 -16.50 -10.16 1.88
C ARG A 152 -17.10 -8.74 2.01
N ASP A 153 -16.37 -7.77 2.57
CA ASP A 153 -16.78 -6.37 2.83
C ASP A 153 -15.93 -5.30 2.10
N ARG A 154 -15.02 -5.71 1.21
CA ARG A 154 -14.16 -4.80 0.44
C ARG A 154 -14.46 -4.86 -1.04
N TYR A 155 -14.53 -3.68 -1.65
CA TYR A 155 -14.84 -3.50 -3.06
C TYR A 155 -13.58 -3.04 -3.80
N TYR A 156 -13.04 -3.92 -4.63
CA TYR A 156 -11.87 -3.65 -5.45
C TYR A 156 -12.31 -3.22 -6.84
N TYR A 157 -12.12 -1.93 -7.14
CA TYR A 157 -12.39 -1.38 -8.46
C TYR A 157 -11.24 -1.74 -9.39
N VAL A 158 -11.49 -2.68 -10.30
CA VAL A 158 -10.53 -3.03 -11.34
C VAL A 158 -10.96 -2.33 -12.62
N MET A 159 -10.29 -1.22 -12.94
CA MET A 159 -10.47 -0.54 -14.21
C MET A 159 -9.57 -1.17 -15.27
N ALA A 160 -10.02 -2.24 -15.91
CA ALA A 160 -9.30 -2.83 -17.05
C ALA A 160 -9.57 -2.02 -18.33
N ASN A 161 -8.99 -0.82 -18.45
CA ASN A 161 -9.02 -0.01 -19.66
C ASN A 161 -7.59 0.37 -20.10
N ASP A 162 -7.18 -0.10 -21.27
CA ASP A 162 -5.85 0.17 -21.83
C ASP A 162 -5.57 1.68 -22.05
N SER A 163 -6.60 2.52 -22.07
CA SER A 163 -6.47 3.98 -22.19
C SER A 163 -5.69 4.61 -21.02
N TYR A 164 -5.72 3.98 -19.83
CA TYR A 164 -4.91 4.43 -18.67
C TYR A 164 -3.41 4.36 -18.94
N LYS A 165 -2.98 3.43 -19.80
CA LYS A 165 -1.56 3.24 -20.15
C LYS A 165 -0.99 4.43 -20.90
N ILE A 166 -1.82 5.16 -21.65
CA ILE A 166 -1.36 6.30 -22.46
C ILE A 166 -0.75 7.38 -21.57
N HIS A 167 -1.44 7.72 -20.46
CA HIS A 167 -0.97 8.74 -19.52
C HIS A 167 0.30 8.30 -18.79
N TYR A 168 0.29 7.06 -18.31
CA TYR A 168 1.43 6.46 -17.62
C TYR A 168 2.67 6.38 -18.51
N TYR A 169 2.53 5.86 -19.73
CA TYR A 169 3.63 5.75 -20.70
C TYR A 169 4.14 7.13 -21.11
N PHE A 170 3.26 8.11 -21.31
CA PHE A 170 3.68 9.47 -21.63
C PHE A 170 4.59 10.09 -20.56
N ILE A 171 4.16 10.04 -19.29
CA ILE A 171 4.98 10.51 -18.16
C ILE A 171 6.27 9.69 -18.06
N SER A 172 6.20 8.38 -18.29
CA SER A 172 7.36 7.49 -18.21
C SER A 172 8.43 7.83 -19.24
N PHE A 173 8.04 8.07 -20.49
CA PHE A 173 8.98 8.50 -21.53
C PHE A 173 9.62 9.84 -21.21
N ILE A 174 8.84 10.80 -20.68
CA ILE A 174 9.36 12.10 -20.25
C ILE A 174 10.41 11.92 -19.15
N LEU A 175 10.08 11.16 -18.09
CA LEU A 175 10.99 10.89 -16.97
C LEU A 175 12.28 10.21 -17.43
N ILE A 176 12.17 9.13 -18.21
CA ILE A 176 13.34 8.40 -18.73
C ILE A 176 14.21 9.34 -19.58
N THR A 177 13.61 10.10 -20.50
CA THR A 177 14.35 11.06 -21.35
C THR A 177 15.09 12.09 -20.52
N MET A 178 14.41 12.68 -19.53
CA MET A 178 14.92 13.80 -18.75
C MET A 178 16.03 13.37 -17.79
N VAL A 179 15.87 12.23 -17.12
CA VAL A 179 16.87 11.71 -16.18
C VAL A 179 18.09 11.16 -16.94
N CYS A 180 17.89 10.31 -17.95
CA CYS A 180 18.99 9.76 -18.74
C CYS A 180 19.79 10.86 -19.45
N GLY A 181 19.10 11.85 -20.03
CA GLY A 181 19.74 12.99 -20.67
C GLY A 181 20.55 13.85 -19.70
N LEU A 182 20.03 14.08 -18.48
CA LEU A 182 20.75 14.80 -17.42
C LEU A 182 21.99 14.04 -16.94
N VAL A 183 21.85 12.75 -16.62
CA VAL A 183 22.96 11.87 -16.19
C VAL A 183 24.05 11.82 -17.26
N TYR A 184 23.67 11.62 -18.53
CA TYR A 184 24.59 11.66 -19.67
C TYR A 184 25.28 13.01 -19.81
N GLY A 185 24.52 14.11 -19.75
CA GLY A 185 25.02 15.46 -19.89
C GLY A 185 26.05 15.82 -18.82
N MET A 186 25.77 15.48 -17.55
CA MET A 186 26.68 15.66 -16.43
C MET A 186 27.94 14.81 -16.59
N GLY A 187 27.81 13.54 -16.94
CA GLY A 187 28.94 12.66 -17.19
C GLY A 187 29.89 13.20 -18.27
N ARG A 188 29.34 13.65 -19.41
CA ARG A 188 30.12 14.28 -20.50
C ARG A 188 30.77 15.60 -20.08
N MET A 189 30.09 16.42 -19.28
CA MET A 189 30.64 17.68 -18.78
C MET A 189 31.85 17.43 -17.87
N ILE A 190 31.75 16.48 -16.94
CA ILE A 190 32.81 16.13 -16.00
C ILE A 190 34.03 15.54 -16.73
N LEU A 191 33.80 14.67 -17.73
CA LEU A 191 34.87 14.09 -18.54
C LEU A 191 35.57 15.12 -19.42
N SER A 192 34.83 16.05 -20.02
CA SER A 192 35.40 17.07 -20.91
C SER A 192 36.03 18.25 -20.16
N GLY A 193 35.73 18.45 -18.88
CA GLY A 193 36.14 19.62 -18.10
C GLY A 193 35.54 20.95 -18.56
N SER A 194 34.76 20.96 -19.65
CA SER A 194 34.21 22.18 -20.25
C SER A 194 32.97 22.67 -19.49
N LYS A 195 32.97 23.94 -19.06
CA LYS A 195 31.81 24.55 -18.39
C LYS A 195 30.81 25.20 -19.36
N LEU A 196 31.05 25.10 -20.67
CA LEU A 196 30.21 25.72 -21.70
C LEU A 196 28.74 25.25 -21.62
N LYS A 197 28.53 23.98 -21.21
CA LYS A 197 27.20 23.38 -21.08
C LYS A 197 26.61 23.47 -19.67
N ALA A 198 27.30 24.10 -18.71
CA ALA A 198 26.88 24.11 -17.31
C ALA A 198 25.51 24.78 -17.10
N LYS A 199 25.24 25.87 -17.83
CA LYS A 199 23.96 26.58 -17.75
C LYS A 199 22.78 25.78 -18.33
N PRO A 200 22.83 25.28 -19.58
CA PRO A 200 21.82 24.36 -20.09
C PRO A 200 21.57 23.18 -19.15
N LEU A 201 22.64 22.59 -18.62
CA LEU A 201 22.55 21.42 -17.76
C LEU A 201 21.94 21.73 -16.39
N ALA A 202 22.20 22.91 -15.83
CA ALA A 202 21.53 23.37 -14.62
C ALA A 202 20.02 23.56 -14.83
N MET A 203 19.61 24.05 -16.00
CA MET A 203 18.19 24.14 -16.34
C MET A 203 17.55 22.76 -16.50
N GLN A 204 18.22 21.83 -17.16
CA GLN A 204 17.79 20.43 -17.23
C GLN A 204 17.65 19.85 -15.83
N GLY A 205 18.63 20.06 -14.96
CA GLY A 205 18.59 19.62 -13.57
C GLY A 205 17.39 20.15 -12.80
N ILE A 206 17.08 21.44 -12.90
CA ILE A 206 15.91 22.05 -12.25
C ILE A 206 14.61 21.42 -12.78
N SER A 207 14.45 21.31 -14.10
CA SER A 207 13.26 20.73 -14.71
C SER A 207 13.09 19.25 -14.35
N THR A 208 14.14 18.44 -14.47
CA THR A 208 14.11 17.02 -14.12
C THR A 208 13.77 16.83 -12.64
N SER A 209 14.40 17.62 -11.74
CA SER A 209 14.14 17.51 -10.30
C SER A 209 12.70 17.87 -9.95
N LEU A 210 12.14 18.89 -10.59
CA LEU A 210 10.74 19.30 -10.39
C LEU A 210 9.77 18.16 -10.76
N ILE A 211 9.96 17.53 -11.92
CA ILE A 211 9.09 16.43 -12.36
C ILE A 211 9.26 15.18 -11.52
N VAL A 212 10.50 14.78 -11.22
CA VAL A 212 10.73 13.64 -10.33
C VAL A 212 10.07 13.87 -8.97
N SER A 213 10.18 15.07 -8.40
CA SER A 213 9.58 15.39 -7.09
C SER A 213 8.07 15.40 -7.13
N LEU A 214 7.47 15.96 -8.19
CA LEU A 214 6.02 15.95 -8.38
C LEU A 214 5.49 14.55 -8.66
N CYS A 215 6.23 13.70 -9.37
CA CYS A 215 5.86 12.31 -9.58
C CYS A 215 5.93 11.52 -8.26
N ILE A 216 7.01 11.67 -7.48
CA ILE A 216 7.08 11.06 -6.13
C ILE A 216 5.90 11.53 -5.29
N PHE A 217 5.67 12.84 -5.23
CA PHE A 217 4.54 13.41 -4.50
C PHE A 217 3.23 12.81 -4.98
N ALA A 218 2.88 12.89 -6.27
CA ALA A 218 1.65 12.34 -6.82
C ALA A 218 1.48 10.83 -6.56
N ASN A 219 2.56 10.06 -6.58
CA ASN A 219 2.53 8.61 -6.31
C ASN A 219 2.28 8.29 -4.85
N THR A 220 2.93 9.04 -3.97
CA THR A 220 2.82 8.88 -2.52
C THR A 220 1.46 9.40 -2.03
N THR A 221 1.04 10.58 -2.51
CA THR A 221 -0.20 11.21 -2.08
C THR A 221 -1.43 10.72 -2.81
N ALA A 222 -1.27 10.13 -4.01
CA ALA A 222 -2.32 9.62 -4.90
C ALA A 222 -3.71 10.15 -4.54
N PHE A 223 -3.82 11.48 -4.67
CA PHE A 223 -5.00 12.32 -4.53
C PHE A 223 -6.19 11.68 -3.79
N PHE A 224 -6.04 11.47 -2.47
CA PHE A 224 -7.13 11.14 -1.55
C PHE A 224 -8.12 10.05 -2.02
N ARG A 225 -7.66 8.93 -2.61
CA ARG A 225 -8.35 7.61 -2.72
C ARG A 225 -9.88 7.59 -2.90
N LYS A 226 -10.47 8.60 -3.55
CA LYS A 226 -11.92 8.72 -3.76
C LYS A 226 -12.15 9.21 -5.17
N ALA A 227 -12.35 8.29 -6.11
CA ALA A 227 -12.90 8.63 -7.41
C ALA A 227 -14.30 9.24 -7.23
N GLN A 228 -14.37 10.57 -7.30
CA GLN A 228 -15.62 11.30 -7.39
C GLN A 228 -15.64 12.04 -8.74
N PRO A 229 -16.79 12.14 -9.42
CA PRO A 229 -16.92 12.88 -10.68
C PRO A 229 -16.50 14.36 -10.57
N ILE A 230 -16.56 14.91 -9.36
CA ILE A 230 -16.11 16.26 -9.00
C ILE A 230 -14.93 16.11 -8.05
N GLN A 231 -13.77 16.63 -8.45
CA GLN A 231 -12.57 16.62 -7.61
C GLN A 231 -12.75 17.56 -6.41
N THR A 232 -12.17 17.18 -5.26
CA THR A 232 -12.13 18.08 -4.10
C THR A 232 -11.33 19.35 -4.46
N PRO A 233 -11.62 20.52 -3.87
CA PRO A 233 -10.93 21.75 -4.22
C PRO A 233 -9.40 21.65 -4.10
N VAL A 234 -8.92 20.93 -3.08
CA VAL A 234 -7.49 20.68 -2.87
C VAL A 234 -6.90 19.81 -3.98
N ALA A 235 -7.59 18.74 -4.37
CA ALA A 235 -7.19 17.88 -5.49
C ALA A 235 -7.17 18.68 -6.81
N SER A 236 -8.22 19.46 -7.10
CA SER A 236 -8.28 20.30 -8.31
C SER A 236 -7.10 21.26 -8.44
N ILE A 237 -6.78 21.98 -7.35
CA ILE A 237 -5.66 22.93 -7.31
C ILE A 237 -4.34 22.22 -7.57
N LEU A 238 -4.13 21.08 -6.93
CA LEU A 238 -2.90 20.31 -7.01
C LEU A 238 -2.73 19.66 -8.39
N THR A 239 -3.80 19.16 -9.02
CA THR A 239 -3.81 18.66 -10.41
C THR A 239 -3.43 19.78 -11.37
N CYS A 240 -4.02 20.97 -11.22
CA CYS A 240 -3.67 22.14 -12.04
C CYS A 240 -2.19 22.51 -11.88
N MET A 241 -1.67 22.55 -10.64
CA MET A 241 -0.26 22.82 -10.39
C MET A 241 0.65 21.76 -11.03
N PHE A 242 0.27 20.48 -10.95
CA PHE A 242 1.00 19.39 -11.59
C PHE A 242 1.07 19.58 -13.10
N PHE A 243 -0.05 19.88 -13.76
CA PHE A 243 -0.11 20.06 -15.22
C PHE A 243 0.71 21.26 -15.67
N VAL A 244 0.61 22.41 -14.98
CA VAL A 244 1.42 23.59 -15.27
C VAL A 244 2.91 23.27 -15.11
N ALA A 245 3.29 22.63 -14.02
CA ALA A 245 4.69 22.29 -13.74
C ALA A 245 5.25 21.24 -14.71
N LEU A 246 4.45 20.24 -15.10
CA LEU A 246 4.78 19.26 -16.13
C LEU A 246 5.10 19.92 -17.47
N GLY A 247 4.15 20.72 -17.99
CA GLY A 247 4.35 21.46 -19.23
C GLY A 247 5.59 22.35 -19.14
N ALA A 248 5.72 23.11 -18.05
CA ALA A 248 6.84 24.01 -17.84
C ALA A 248 8.19 23.27 -17.83
N ALA A 249 8.28 22.12 -17.15
CA ALA A 249 9.53 21.37 -17.09
C ALA A 249 9.91 20.77 -18.45
N VAL A 250 8.95 20.21 -19.20
CA VAL A 250 9.19 19.70 -20.56
C VAL A 250 9.69 20.83 -21.47
N GLY A 251 9.02 21.99 -21.44
CA GLY A 251 9.41 23.17 -22.21
C GLY A 251 10.78 23.70 -21.82
N ILE A 252 11.07 23.86 -20.53
CA ILE A 252 12.36 24.34 -20.04
C ILE A 252 13.48 23.35 -20.38
N TYR A 253 13.23 22.05 -20.24
CA TYR A 253 14.19 20.99 -20.57
C TYR A 253 14.54 21.00 -22.06
N ALA A 254 13.55 21.02 -22.95
CA ALA A 254 13.80 21.12 -24.40
C ALA A 254 14.46 22.46 -24.77
N GLY A 255 13.98 23.57 -24.19
CA GLY A 255 14.52 24.91 -24.39
C GLY A 255 15.98 25.05 -23.96
N SER A 256 16.43 24.28 -22.96
CA SER A 256 17.82 24.27 -22.51
C SER A 256 18.82 23.93 -23.63
N PHE A 257 18.44 23.01 -24.53
CA PHE A 257 19.27 22.63 -25.69
C PHE A 257 19.28 23.70 -26.79
N LEU A 258 18.28 24.59 -26.80
CA LEU A 258 18.02 25.56 -27.86
C LEU A 258 18.29 27.02 -27.44
N LEU A 259 18.82 27.25 -26.23
CA LEU A 259 19.03 28.59 -25.65
C LEU A 259 19.79 29.57 -26.57
N LEU A 260 20.78 29.06 -27.30
CA LEU A 260 21.65 29.85 -28.19
C LEU A 260 21.08 30.04 -29.60
N LYS A 261 19.94 29.42 -29.93
CA LYS A 261 19.32 29.52 -31.25
C LYS A 261 18.50 30.82 -31.39
N LYS A 262 18.08 31.11 -32.63
CA LYS A 262 17.21 32.27 -32.96
C LYS A 262 15.94 32.27 -32.11
N LYS A 263 15.31 33.44 -31.93
CA LYS A 263 14.17 33.63 -31.01
C LYS A 263 13.04 32.59 -31.18
N TRP A 264 12.68 32.24 -32.42
CA TRP A 264 11.66 31.22 -32.68
C TRP A 264 12.03 29.84 -32.10
N PHE A 265 13.21 29.33 -32.44
CA PHE A 265 13.68 28.02 -31.98
C PHE A 265 14.07 27.99 -30.50
N GLY A 266 14.59 29.09 -29.95
CA GLY A 266 15.02 29.14 -28.56
C GLY A 266 13.94 29.54 -27.55
N LEU A 267 12.75 29.94 -28.01
CA LEU A 267 11.66 30.42 -27.14
C LEU A 267 10.27 29.97 -27.60
N GLY A 268 9.95 30.15 -28.89
CA GLY A 268 8.64 29.74 -29.44
C GLY A 268 8.44 28.22 -29.43
N PHE A 269 9.38 27.47 -30.00
CA PHE A 269 9.29 26.01 -30.04
C PHE A 269 9.20 25.35 -28.65
N PRO A 270 10.02 25.71 -27.65
CA PRO A 270 9.88 25.20 -26.28
C PRO A 270 8.53 25.52 -25.61
N VAL A 271 7.97 26.72 -25.86
CA VAL A 271 6.65 27.10 -25.34
C VAL A 271 5.55 26.26 -25.99
N LEU A 272 5.62 26.03 -27.29
CA LEU A 272 4.71 25.12 -27.98
C LEU A 272 4.81 23.71 -27.40
N LEU A 273 6.03 23.20 -27.18
CA LEU A 273 6.22 21.88 -26.59
C LEU A 273 5.65 21.76 -25.17
N SER A 274 5.80 22.82 -24.35
CA SER A 274 5.17 22.91 -23.02
C SER A 274 3.65 22.78 -23.13
N MET A 275 3.03 23.57 -23.99
CA MET A 275 1.57 23.54 -24.17
C MET A 275 1.10 22.20 -24.73
N SER A 276 1.82 21.64 -25.70
CA SER A 276 1.52 20.32 -26.28
C SER A 276 1.61 19.20 -25.24
N ALA A 277 2.57 19.25 -24.32
CA ALA A 277 2.67 18.26 -23.25
C ALA A 277 1.44 18.27 -22.34
N VAL A 278 0.93 19.45 -21.99
CA VAL A 278 -0.31 19.58 -21.19
C VAL A 278 -1.53 19.12 -21.99
N ILE A 279 -1.62 19.44 -23.28
CA ILE A 279 -2.70 18.97 -24.15
C ILE A 279 -2.70 17.43 -24.23
N LEU A 280 -1.54 16.79 -24.36
CA LEU A 280 -1.44 15.33 -24.36
C LEU A 280 -1.90 14.71 -23.04
N MET A 281 -1.69 15.37 -21.91
CA MET A 281 -2.22 14.94 -20.62
C MET A 281 -3.74 14.99 -20.58
N TYR A 282 -4.34 16.08 -21.06
CA TYR A 282 -5.80 16.19 -21.21
C TYR A 282 -6.37 15.20 -22.22
N ILE A 283 -5.67 14.87 -23.30
CA ILE A 283 -6.08 13.81 -24.22
C ILE A 283 -6.05 12.45 -23.50
N GLY A 284 -5.01 12.19 -22.71
CA GLY A 284 -4.91 10.98 -21.90
C GLY A 284 -6.06 10.88 -20.88
N GLU A 285 -6.37 11.97 -20.19
CA GLU A 285 -7.50 12.06 -19.27
C GLU A 285 -8.85 11.87 -19.99
N ALA A 286 -9.01 12.47 -21.16
CA ALA A 286 -10.21 12.29 -21.96
C ALA A 286 -10.40 10.83 -22.41
N ALA A 287 -9.33 10.16 -22.83
CA ALA A 287 -9.36 8.74 -23.18
C ALA A 287 -9.71 7.87 -21.97
N MET A 288 -9.18 8.22 -20.80
CA MET A 288 -9.40 7.54 -19.53
C MET A 288 -10.88 7.61 -19.07
N MET A 289 -11.54 8.73 -19.33
CA MET A 289 -12.92 9.02 -18.90
C MET A 289 -13.97 8.88 -20.01
N GLY A 290 -13.68 8.13 -21.07
CA GLY A 290 -14.66 7.87 -22.14
C GLY A 290 -15.09 9.12 -22.92
N GLY A 291 -14.20 10.10 -23.07
CA GLY A 291 -14.43 11.36 -23.80
C GLY A 291 -14.71 12.58 -22.91
N ASN A 292 -14.82 12.39 -21.59
CA ASN A 292 -15.04 13.47 -20.62
C ASN A 292 -13.74 13.87 -19.89
N LEU A 293 -13.75 14.96 -19.15
CA LEU A 293 -12.63 15.41 -18.30
C LEU A 293 -13.11 15.57 -16.86
N TYR A 294 -12.20 15.47 -15.90
CA TYR A 294 -12.48 15.79 -14.50
C TYR A 294 -12.92 17.24 -14.40
N ARG A 295 -13.96 17.46 -13.61
CA ARG A 295 -14.47 18.80 -13.35
C ARG A 295 -13.93 19.27 -12.01
N PHE A 296 -13.21 20.40 -12.05
CA PHE A 296 -12.61 21.00 -10.87
C PHE A 296 -13.64 21.68 -9.94
N GLY A 297 -14.87 21.88 -10.41
CA GLY A 297 -15.95 22.48 -9.64
C GLY A 297 -17.22 22.65 -10.46
N THR A 298 -18.23 23.29 -9.86
CA THR A 298 -19.52 23.59 -10.49
C THR A 298 -19.57 25.06 -10.90
N GLY A 299 -19.80 25.35 -12.19
CA GLY A 299 -19.93 26.72 -12.70
C GLY A 299 -19.44 26.85 -14.14
N CYS A 300 -19.72 27.99 -14.78
CA CYS A 300 -19.37 28.22 -16.19
C CYS A 300 -17.86 28.17 -16.48
N PHE A 301 -17.02 28.51 -15.50
CA PHE A 301 -15.56 28.43 -15.60
C PHE A 301 -15.02 26.99 -15.57
N PHE A 302 -15.77 26.07 -14.97
CA PHE A 302 -15.42 24.66 -14.81
C PHE A 302 -16.19 23.75 -15.76
N ALA A 303 -17.25 24.26 -16.40
CA ALA A 303 -18.03 23.53 -17.38
C ALA A 303 -17.27 23.41 -18.71
N GLY A 304 -17.37 22.24 -19.33
CA GLY A 304 -16.84 22.01 -20.68
C GLY A 304 -17.53 22.90 -21.71
N LEU A 305 -16.78 23.34 -22.71
CA LEU A 305 -17.33 24.16 -23.78
C LEU A 305 -18.19 23.30 -24.73
N PRO A 306 -19.20 23.88 -25.42
CA PRO A 306 -20.19 23.11 -26.19
C PRO A 306 -19.63 22.24 -27.33
N VAL A 307 -18.39 22.49 -27.75
CA VAL A 307 -17.72 21.82 -28.88
C VAL A 307 -16.47 21.03 -28.45
N ILE A 308 -15.89 21.36 -27.29
CA ILE A 308 -14.66 20.73 -26.80
C ILE A 308 -14.80 20.33 -25.33
N SER A 309 -14.31 19.16 -24.95
CA SER A 309 -14.42 18.66 -23.57
C SER A 309 -13.72 19.56 -22.54
N LEU A 310 -12.73 20.35 -22.99
CA LEU A 310 -11.96 21.32 -22.20
C LEU A 310 -12.85 22.45 -21.64
N ALA A 311 -12.68 22.72 -20.35
CA ALA A 311 -13.25 23.88 -19.68
C ALA A 311 -12.33 25.12 -19.80
N PRO A 312 -12.86 26.34 -19.57
CA PRO A 312 -12.05 27.56 -19.55
C PRO A 312 -10.82 27.49 -18.63
N VAL A 313 -10.95 26.83 -17.47
CA VAL A 313 -9.85 26.56 -16.55
C VAL A 313 -8.73 25.71 -17.16
N ASP A 314 -9.07 24.74 -18.00
CA ASP A 314 -8.08 23.86 -18.64
C ASP A 314 -7.25 24.62 -19.68
N ILE A 315 -7.93 25.50 -20.42
CA ILE A 315 -7.27 26.42 -21.37
C ILE A 315 -6.31 27.34 -20.61
N LEU A 316 -6.72 27.84 -19.43
CA LEU A 316 -5.86 28.64 -18.57
C LEU A 316 -4.62 27.85 -18.11
N VAL A 317 -4.77 26.60 -17.69
CA VAL A 317 -3.66 25.71 -17.30
C VAL A 317 -2.66 25.53 -18.45
N ILE A 318 -3.15 25.29 -19.67
CA ILE A 318 -2.30 25.18 -20.87
C ILE A 318 -1.52 26.48 -21.10
N ILE A 319 -2.19 27.63 -21.07
CA ILE A 319 -1.56 28.94 -21.26
C ILE A 319 -0.54 29.24 -20.16
N LEU A 320 -0.86 28.96 -18.89
CA LEU A 320 0.02 29.18 -17.75
C LEU A 320 1.32 28.36 -17.87
N SER A 321 1.25 27.12 -18.35
CA SER A 321 2.45 26.30 -18.62
C SER A 321 3.37 26.97 -19.66
N GLY A 322 2.79 27.50 -20.73
CA GLY A 322 3.52 28.21 -21.78
C GLY A 322 4.13 29.52 -21.29
N ILE A 323 3.38 30.30 -20.50
CA ILE A 323 3.87 31.54 -19.87
C ILE A 323 5.03 31.24 -18.93
N ALA A 324 4.91 30.23 -18.07
CA ALA A 324 5.98 29.83 -17.15
C ALA A 324 7.27 29.46 -17.91
N THR A 325 7.14 28.64 -18.96
CA THR A 325 8.25 28.28 -19.86
C THR A 325 8.88 29.52 -20.50
N PHE A 326 8.05 30.41 -21.06
CA PHE A 326 8.51 31.64 -21.71
C PHE A 326 9.29 32.52 -20.75
N LEU A 327 8.78 32.76 -19.54
CA LEU A 327 9.42 33.61 -18.54
C LEU A 327 10.77 33.04 -18.09
N MET A 328 10.82 31.73 -17.80
CA MET A 328 12.04 31.02 -17.42
C MET A 328 13.12 31.10 -18.51
N LEU A 329 12.77 30.78 -19.76
CA LEU A 329 13.72 30.80 -20.87
C LEU A 329 14.12 32.21 -21.28
N SER A 330 13.19 33.16 -21.28
CA SER A 330 13.47 34.58 -21.57
C SER A 330 14.48 35.14 -20.55
N ARG A 331 14.29 34.83 -19.27
CA ARG A 331 15.23 35.22 -18.22
C ARG A 331 16.58 34.53 -18.36
N ALA A 332 16.59 33.24 -18.67
CA ALA A 332 17.82 32.48 -18.94
C ALA A 332 18.60 33.05 -20.13
N ARG A 333 17.93 33.54 -21.18
CA ARG A 333 18.61 34.13 -22.34
C ARG A 333 19.17 35.52 -22.07
N LYS A 334 18.46 36.35 -21.26
CA LYS A 334 18.90 37.72 -20.93
C LYS A 334 20.04 37.77 -19.91
N LYS A 335 20.12 36.81 -18.98
CA LYS A 335 21.10 36.81 -17.89
C LYS A 335 22.12 35.70 -18.07
N GLU A 336 23.40 36.05 -18.19
CA GLU A 336 24.48 35.06 -18.37
C GLU A 336 24.57 34.09 -17.18
N ASN A 337 24.56 34.63 -15.95
CA ASN A 337 24.72 33.87 -14.71
C ASN A 337 23.42 33.23 -14.17
N TRP A 338 22.31 33.24 -14.93
CA TRP A 338 21.04 32.63 -14.52
C TRP A 338 20.97 31.15 -14.94
N PRO A 339 20.45 30.23 -14.10
CA PRO A 339 19.81 30.44 -12.80
C PRO A 339 20.77 30.82 -11.67
N GLY A 340 22.04 30.41 -11.74
CA GLY A 340 23.04 30.69 -10.71
C GLY A 340 22.92 29.75 -9.51
N LYS A 341 24.04 29.56 -8.78
CA LYS A 341 24.15 28.51 -7.75
C LYS A 341 23.09 28.60 -6.65
N ARG A 342 22.80 29.81 -6.16
CA ARG A 342 21.84 30.04 -5.07
C ARG A 342 20.42 29.64 -5.47
N ILE A 343 19.99 30.02 -6.66
CA ILE A 343 18.64 29.72 -7.15
C ILE A 343 18.52 28.23 -7.47
N THR A 344 19.55 27.61 -8.05
CA THR A 344 19.56 26.15 -8.23
C THR A 344 19.44 25.43 -6.88
N ALA A 345 20.16 25.87 -5.85
CA ALA A 345 20.06 25.29 -4.51
C ALA A 345 18.64 25.47 -3.90
N VAL A 346 18.06 26.67 -4.00
CA VAL A 346 16.69 26.93 -3.53
C VAL A 346 15.67 26.05 -4.26
N PHE A 347 15.79 25.91 -5.58
CA PHE A 347 14.92 25.01 -6.35
C PHE A 347 15.05 23.56 -5.92
N LEU A 348 16.27 23.08 -5.68
CA LEU A 348 16.51 21.73 -5.19
C LEU A 348 15.89 21.52 -3.80
N ILE A 349 16.03 22.48 -2.88
CA ILE A 349 15.38 22.42 -1.56
C ILE A 349 13.85 22.34 -1.71
N ILE A 350 13.26 23.19 -2.56
CA ILE A 350 11.80 23.15 -2.80
C ILE A 350 11.39 21.80 -3.37
N CYS A 351 12.13 21.25 -4.33
CA CYS A 351 11.86 19.93 -4.92
C CYS A 351 11.95 18.83 -3.84
N THR A 352 12.98 18.85 -3.01
CA THR A 352 13.12 17.91 -1.88
C THR A 352 11.96 18.05 -0.91
N MET A 353 11.55 19.27 -0.56
CA MET A 353 10.40 19.50 0.32
C MET A 353 9.11 18.95 -0.28
N ILE A 354 8.88 19.10 -1.59
CA ILE A 354 7.72 18.52 -2.29
C ILE A 354 7.77 16.99 -2.23
N ALA A 355 8.91 16.37 -2.53
CA ALA A 355 9.01 14.91 -2.49
C ALA A 355 8.81 14.37 -1.06
N VAL A 356 9.42 15.01 -0.07
CA VAL A 356 9.36 14.63 1.33
C VAL A 356 7.96 14.87 1.92
N SER A 357 7.29 15.97 1.58
CA SER A 357 5.92 16.22 2.04
C SER A 357 4.96 15.16 1.52
N GLY A 358 5.16 14.68 0.28
CA GLY A 358 4.36 13.58 -0.26
C GLY A 358 4.50 12.31 0.57
N ILE A 359 5.74 11.93 0.88
CA ILE A 359 6.04 10.78 1.74
C ILE A 359 5.43 10.95 3.14
N PHE A 360 5.59 12.12 3.78
CA PHE A 360 5.00 12.39 5.10
C PHE A 360 3.47 12.36 5.09
N LEU A 361 2.82 12.83 4.03
CA LEU A 361 1.36 12.79 3.89
C LEU A 361 0.83 11.38 3.63
N SER A 362 1.66 10.47 3.07
CA SER A 362 1.31 9.06 2.91
C SER A 362 1.40 8.25 4.20
N PHE A 363 2.21 8.72 5.16
CA PHE A 363 2.18 8.20 6.52
C PHE A 363 0.91 8.71 7.19
N ASP A 364 -0.19 8.04 6.88
CA ASP A 364 -1.42 8.20 7.64
C ASP A 364 -1.10 7.84 9.10
N PRO A 365 -1.28 8.73 10.08
CA PRO A 365 -1.23 8.36 11.49
C PRO A 365 -2.31 7.32 11.80
N ALA A 366 -3.33 7.15 10.95
CA ALA A 366 -4.24 6.02 11.03
C ALA A 366 -3.57 4.66 10.75
N SER A 367 -2.36 4.62 10.16
CA SER A 367 -1.55 3.38 10.15
C SER A 367 -0.92 3.08 11.51
N ALA A 368 -0.92 4.04 12.46
CA ALA A 368 -0.73 3.73 13.88
C ALA A 368 -1.96 3.01 14.48
N GLU A 369 -3.11 2.95 13.78
CA GLU A 369 -4.21 2.06 14.17
C GLU A 369 -3.88 0.57 13.95
N ASN A 370 -2.79 0.23 13.24
CA ASN A 370 -2.24 -1.13 13.17
C ASN A 370 -1.37 -1.52 14.38
N ASP A 371 -1.33 -0.71 15.44
CA ASP A 371 -0.58 -1.04 16.68
C ASP A 371 -1.22 -2.16 17.51
N ILE A 372 -2.41 -2.65 17.11
CA ILE A 372 -3.08 -3.78 17.78
C ILE A 372 -2.48 -5.16 17.40
N TYR A 373 -1.61 -5.22 16.39
CA TYR A 373 -0.97 -6.48 15.99
C TYR A 373 0.28 -6.74 16.82
N GLY A 374 0.46 -8.01 17.19
CA GLY A 374 1.59 -8.47 17.98
C GLY A 374 1.20 -9.46 19.06
N CYS A 375 2.15 -9.73 19.95
CA CYS A 375 1.94 -10.60 21.10
C CYS A 375 1.53 -9.79 22.32
N TYR A 376 0.57 -10.30 23.07
CA TYR A 376 0.05 -9.71 24.29
C TYR A 376 0.10 -10.72 25.44
N GLU A 377 0.33 -10.23 26.65
CA GLU A 377 0.19 -10.98 27.90
C GLU A 377 -1.04 -10.50 28.66
N PHE A 378 -1.60 -11.40 29.45
CA PHE A 378 -2.57 -11.04 30.48
C PHE A 378 -1.90 -10.14 31.52
N ASP A 379 -2.52 -8.99 31.80
CA ASP A 379 -2.07 -8.10 32.87
C ASP A 379 -3.01 -8.14 34.07
N GLU A 380 -4.30 -7.88 33.86
CA GLU A 380 -5.30 -7.76 34.92
C GLU A 380 -6.67 -8.30 34.49
N CYS A 381 -7.41 -8.88 35.44
CA CYS A 381 -8.79 -9.30 35.25
C CYS A 381 -9.73 -8.18 35.73
N ILE A 382 -10.36 -7.48 34.79
CA ILE A 382 -11.26 -6.36 35.06
C ILE A 382 -12.63 -6.87 35.51
N TYR A 383 -13.10 -7.96 34.91
CA TYR A 383 -14.38 -8.58 35.25
C TYR A 383 -14.34 -10.09 35.04
N MET A 384 -15.00 -10.83 35.92
CA MET A 384 -15.21 -12.27 35.81
C MET A 384 -16.65 -12.59 36.20
N ASN A 385 -17.32 -13.43 35.41
CA ASN A 385 -18.68 -13.86 35.70
C ASN A 385 -18.70 -14.66 37.02
N PRO A 386 -19.65 -14.38 37.95
CA PRO A 386 -19.74 -15.09 39.24
C PRO A 386 -19.93 -16.62 39.14
N LEU A 387 -20.44 -17.11 38.02
CA LEU A 387 -20.59 -18.54 37.75
C LEU A 387 -19.28 -19.22 37.32
N SER A 388 -18.21 -18.43 37.12
CA SER A 388 -16.89 -18.96 36.85
C SER A 388 -16.28 -19.57 38.11
N SER A 389 -15.90 -20.84 38.05
CA SER A 389 -15.09 -21.50 39.08
C SER A 389 -13.61 -21.12 39.01
N PHE A 390 -13.22 -20.25 38.07
CA PHE A 390 -11.85 -19.86 37.79
C PHE A 390 -11.56 -18.43 38.26
N LEU A 391 -10.47 -18.24 38.99
CA LEU A 391 -9.98 -16.94 39.42
C LEU A 391 -8.72 -16.57 38.62
N ALA A 392 -8.86 -15.61 37.70
CA ALA A 392 -7.76 -15.13 36.88
C ALA A 392 -6.81 -14.25 37.71
N ARG A 393 -5.60 -14.76 37.97
CA ARG A 393 -4.47 -14.01 38.54
C ARG A 393 -3.28 -14.13 37.60
N LYS A 394 -2.36 -13.16 37.63
CA LYS A 394 -1.19 -13.11 36.73
C LYS A 394 -0.34 -14.40 36.78
N GLU A 395 -0.25 -15.04 37.94
CA GLU A 395 0.47 -16.31 38.13
C GLU A 395 -0.28 -17.55 37.60
N SER A 396 -1.62 -17.46 37.50
CA SER A 396 -2.51 -18.53 37.04
C SER A 396 -2.99 -18.36 35.59
N MET A 397 -2.52 -17.33 34.88
CA MET A 397 -2.85 -17.04 33.48
C MET A 397 -1.60 -17.16 32.59
N PRO A 398 -1.13 -18.39 32.27
CA PRO A 398 0.05 -18.61 31.44
C PRO A 398 -0.24 -18.46 29.93
N TYR A 399 -1.08 -17.49 29.55
CA TYR A 399 -1.53 -17.33 28.18
C TYR A 399 -0.80 -16.20 27.46
N VAL A 400 -0.37 -16.49 26.24
CA VAL A 400 0.06 -15.50 25.25
C VAL A 400 -1.01 -15.38 24.20
N TYR A 401 -1.34 -14.14 23.87
CA TYR A 401 -2.38 -13.77 22.93
C TYR A 401 -1.71 -13.17 21.70
N TYR A 402 -1.77 -13.87 20.58
CA TYR A 402 -1.21 -13.40 19.33
C TYR A 402 -2.32 -12.91 18.40
N ILE A 403 -2.25 -11.64 18.02
CA ILE A 403 -3.23 -10.97 17.17
C ILE A 403 -2.55 -10.62 15.84
N ASN A 404 -3.05 -11.18 14.74
CA ASN A 404 -2.56 -10.96 13.36
C ASN A 404 -3.70 -10.51 12.43
N GLU A 405 -3.38 -10.05 11.22
CA GLU A 405 -4.31 -9.56 10.20
C GLU A 405 -5.44 -10.57 9.89
N ASP A 406 -5.19 -11.88 10.00
CA ASP A 406 -6.13 -12.94 9.58
C ASP A 406 -6.73 -13.75 10.75
N PHE A 407 -6.04 -13.85 11.89
CA PHE A 407 -6.44 -14.74 12.98
C PHE A 407 -5.94 -14.28 14.35
N PHE A 408 -6.57 -14.82 15.38
CA PHE A 408 -6.21 -14.66 16.78
C PHE A 408 -5.86 -16.03 17.37
N ILE A 409 -4.72 -16.15 18.03
CA ILE A 409 -4.28 -17.40 18.67
C ILE A 409 -4.07 -17.17 20.16
N THR A 410 -4.61 -18.07 20.96
CA THR A 410 -4.25 -18.19 22.37
C THR A 410 -3.27 -19.36 22.52
N VAL A 411 -2.17 -19.14 23.24
CA VAL A 411 -1.18 -20.19 23.54
C VAL A 411 -0.99 -20.31 25.03
N ASN A 412 -1.23 -21.49 25.58
CA ASN A 412 -0.86 -21.79 26.96
C ASN A 412 0.63 -22.14 27.03
N THR A 413 1.44 -21.25 27.59
CA THR A 413 2.90 -21.42 27.71
C THR A 413 3.35 -22.57 28.63
N LYS A 414 2.45 -23.11 29.46
CA LYS A 414 2.75 -24.26 30.35
C LYS A 414 2.42 -25.60 29.71
N THR A 415 1.30 -25.69 28.99
CA THR A 415 0.84 -26.96 28.39
C THR A 415 1.15 -27.08 26.90
N GLY A 416 1.45 -25.95 26.24
CA GLY A 416 1.64 -25.88 24.79
C GLY A 416 0.34 -25.91 24.00
N ASP A 417 -0.83 -25.98 24.65
CA ASP A 417 -2.12 -26.02 23.97
C ASP A 417 -2.42 -24.68 23.29
N THR A 418 -2.81 -24.75 22.01
CA THR A 418 -3.23 -23.57 21.23
C THR A 418 -4.69 -23.63 20.82
N GLU A 419 -5.36 -22.48 20.84
CA GLU A 419 -6.68 -22.29 20.21
C GLU A 419 -6.60 -21.17 19.17
N LYS A 420 -7.13 -21.42 17.97
CA LYS A 420 -7.11 -20.48 16.84
C LYS A 420 -8.51 -20.00 16.50
N PHE A 421 -8.68 -18.69 16.41
CA PHE A 421 -9.94 -18.02 16.12
C PHE A 421 -9.80 -17.22 14.82
N GLU A 422 -10.87 -17.18 14.04
CA GLU A 422 -10.96 -16.28 12.89
C GLU A 422 -11.18 -14.84 13.38
N ALA A 423 -10.42 -13.90 12.83
CA ALA A 423 -10.48 -12.50 13.23
C ALA A 423 -11.30 -11.67 12.25
N HIS A 424 -12.33 -11.01 12.78
CA HIS A 424 -13.17 -10.06 12.06
C HIS A 424 -12.92 -8.67 12.64
N TYR A 425 -12.16 -7.84 11.93
CA TYR A 425 -11.80 -6.49 12.37
C TYR A 425 -12.87 -5.47 11.94
N GLU A 426 -13.50 -4.83 12.92
CA GLU A 426 -14.49 -3.77 12.71
C GLU A 426 -14.25 -2.70 13.77
N LYS A 427 -14.27 -1.41 13.38
CA LYS A 427 -14.11 -0.29 14.31
C LYS A 427 -15.47 0.34 14.61
N THR A 428 -16.09 -0.11 15.70
CA THR A 428 -17.44 0.32 16.07
C THR A 428 -17.41 1.05 17.40
N HIS A 429 -18.01 2.24 17.46
CA HIS A 429 -18.06 3.01 18.71
C HIS A 429 -18.97 2.29 19.71
N VAL A 430 -18.49 2.07 20.94
CA VAL A 430 -19.23 1.31 21.96
C VAL A 430 -20.01 2.28 22.85
N THR A 431 -21.33 2.15 22.85
CA THR A 431 -22.19 2.90 23.77
C THR A 431 -22.36 2.15 25.11
N GLU A 432 -22.56 2.90 26.19
CA GLU A 432 -22.74 2.34 27.54
C GLU A 432 -23.97 1.43 27.64
N ASP A 433 -25.05 1.82 26.96
CA ASP A 433 -26.29 1.06 26.89
C ASP A 433 -26.15 -0.25 26.10
N GLU A 434 -25.28 -0.31 25.09
CA GLU A 434 -25.05 -1.55 24.34
C GLU A 434 -24.14 -2.51 25.10
N PHE A 435 -23.07 -1.99 25.71
CA PHE A 435 -22.15 -2.84 26.48
C PHE A 435 -22.81 -3.42 27.73
N SER A 436 -23.65 -2.63 28.41
CA SER A 436 -24.38 -3.11 29.60
C SER A 436 -25.40 -4.21 29.30
N LYS A 437 -25.96 -4.26 28.07
CA LYS A 437 -26.87 -5.35 27.63
C LYS A 437 -26.18 -6.71 27.54
N LEU A 438 -24.84 -6.76 27.48
CA LEU A 438 -24.10 -8.02 27.48
C LEU A 438 -24.11 -8.72 28.84
N SER A 439 -24.54 -8.04 29.90
CA SER A 439 -24.56 -8.57 31.27
C SER A 439 -25.93 -9.13 31.67
N GLU A 440 -25.93 -10.29 32.33
CA GLU A 440 -27.15 -10.93 32.84
C GLU A 440 -27.69 -10.31 34.13
N PHE A 441 -26.86 -9.58 34.87
CA PHE A 441 -27.15 -9.15 36.25
C PHE A 441 -27.38 -7.63 36.37
N ARG A 442 -27.88 -6.99 35.30
CA ARG A 442 -28.08 -5.53 35.21
C ARG A 442 -28.83 -4.92 36.40
N ASP A 443 -29.73 -5.68 37.02
CA ASP A 443 -30.66 -5.19 38.05
C ASP A 443 -30.34 -5.66 39.48
N ASP A 444 -29.22 -6.36 39.73
CA ASP A 444 -28.89 -6.89 41.07
C ASP A 444 -27.78 -6.06 41.76
N PRO A 445 -28.11 -5.22 42.77
CA PRO A 445 -27.17 -4.32 43.42
C PRO A 445 -26.11 -5.01 44.30
N PHE A 446 -26.20 -6.33 44.49
CA PHE A 446 -25.28 -7.10 45.35
C PHE A 446 -24.22 -7.92 44.57
N LEU A 447 -24.31 -7.99 43.24
CA LEU A 447 -23.35 -8.72 42.40
C LEU A 447 -22.40 -7.76 41.67
N PHE A 448 -21.15 -8.20 41.50
CA PHE A 448 -20.00 -7.41 41.02
C PHE A 448 -20.33 -6.45 39.87
N ARG A 449 -20.04 -5.16 40.08
CA ARG A 449 -20.24 -4.11 39.07
C ARG A 449 -19.35 -4.34 37.85
N ILE A 450 -19.96 -4.32 36.67
CA ILE A 450 -19.29 -4.14 35.39
C ILE A 450 -18.51 -2.81 35.44
N PRO A 451 -17.34 -2.71 34.80
CA PRO A 451 -16.63 -1.44 34.71
C PRO A 451 -17.52 -0.34 34.12
N ASP A 452 -17.57 0.79 34.82
CA ASP A 452 -18.28 1.98 34.38
C ASP A 452 -17.53 2.62 33.19
N LEU A 453 -18.19 2.65 32.03
CA LEU A 453 -17.60 3.13 30.79
C LEU A 453 -17.62 4.66 30.66
N SER A 454 -18.19 5.39 31.62
CA SER A 454 -18.20 6.87 31.61
C SER A 454 -16.83 7.50 31.90
N TYR A 455 -15.91 6.72 32.49
CA TYR A 455 -14.55 7.16 32.77
C TYR A 455 -13.64 7.22 31.54
N TYR A 456 -14.00 6.51 30.46
CA TYR A 456 -13.19 6.44 29.24
C TYR A 456 -13.70 7.40 28.17
N LYS A 457 -12.78 8.15 27.56
CA LYS A 457 -13.13 9.16 26.53
C LYS A 457 -13.29 8.51 25.16
N GLU A 458 -12.44 7.55 24.84
CA GLU A 458 -12.44 6.78 23.60
C GLU A 458 -12.84 5.33 23.89
N ARG A 459 -13.86 4.83 23.17
CA ARG A 459 -14.45 3.52 23.41
C ARG A 459 -14.77 2.86 22.07
N TRP A 460 -13.95 1.88 21.70
CA TRP A 460 -14.02 1.26 20.38
C TRP A 460 -13.99 -0.27 20.51
N LEU A 461 -14.94 -0.95 19.87
CA LEU A 461 -14.77 -2.34 19.49
C LEU A 461 -13.82 -2.34 18.29
N ARG A 462 -12.79 -3.18 18.31
CA ARG A 462 -11.71 -3.23 17.32
C ARG A 462 -11.70 -4.53 16.53
N ALA A 463 -12.11 -5.64 17.14
CA ALA A 463 -12.19 -6.94 16.50
C ALA A 463 -13.18 -7.87 17.21
N VAL A 464 -13.71 -8.84 16.47
CA VAL A 464 -14.48 -9.97 16.96
C VAL A 464 -13.81 -11.26 16.52
N PHE A 465 -13.62 -12.18 17.46
CA PHE A 465 -12.97 -13.46 17.23
C PHE A 465 -13.97 -14.61 17.38
N THR A 466 -14.08 -15.43 16.33
CA THR A 466 -15.07 -16.51 16.21
C THR A 466 -14.40 -17.88 16.06
N HIS A 467 -15.04 -18.92 16.57
CA HIS A 467 -14.63 -20.32 16.42
C HIS A 467 -15.88 -21.19 16.29
N ASP A 468 -15.96 -22.03 15.25
CA ASP A 468 -17.11 -22.90 14.94
C ASP A 468 -18.49 -22.19 15.00
N ASP A 469 -18.62 -21.06 14.31
CA ASP A 469 -19.85 -20.23 14.21
C ASP A 469 -20.40 -19.65 15.53
N LEU A 470 -19.63 -19.70 16.63
CA LEU A 470 -19.95 -19.04 17.89
C LEU A 470 -18.93 -17.92 18.19
N GLN A 471 -19.43 -16.74 18.58
CA GLN A 471 -18.60 -15.61 18.99
C GLN A 471 -17.88 -15.94 20.31
N GLY A 472 -16.55 -16.07 20.26
CA GLY A 472 -15.72 -16.47 21.40
C GLY A 472 -15.17 -15.26 22.17
N TYR A 473 -14.64 -14.27 21.45
CA TYR A 473 -14.04 -13.07 22.06
C TYR A 473 -14.32 -11.78 21.27
N GLY A 474 -14.26 -10.64 21.94
CA GLY A 474 -14.24 -9.30 21.35
C GLY A 474 -13.04 -8.51 21.87
N LEU A 475 -12.38 -7.77 20.99
CA LEU A 475 -11.25 -6.90 21.32
C LEU A 475 -11.73 -5.46 21.41
N TYR A 476 -11.64 -4.87 22.59
CA TYR A 476 -12.06 -3.51 22.87
C TYR A 476 -10.85 -2.63 23.16
N GLN A 477 -10.90 -1.39 22.71
CA GLN A 477 -9.95 -0.35 23.08
C GLN A 477 -10.67 0.71 23.90
N MET A 478 -10.17 0.93 25.11
CA MET A 478 -10.68 1.89 26.08
C MET A 478 -9.56 2.89 26.39
N ASP A 479 -9.60 4.07 25.75
CA ASP A 479 -8.48 5.02 25.70
C ASP A 479 -7.16 4.32 25.25
N ASP A 480 -6.18 4.23 26.16
CA ASP A 480 -4.87 3.60 25.94
C ASP A 480 -4.84 2.11 26.33
N GLU A 481 -5.95 1.55 26.83
CA GLU A 481 -6.03 0.15 27.27
C GLU A 481 -6.65 -0.77 26.21
N ILE A 482 -6.11 -1.99 26.10
CA ILE A 482 -6.65 -3.05 25.25
C ILE A 482 -7.31 -4.12 26.13
N TRP A 483 -8.59 -4.38 25.88
CA TRP A 483 -9.40 -5.33 26.63
C TRP A 483 -9.82 -6.51 25.74
N LEU A 484 -9.59 -7.72 26.22
CA LEU A 484 -10.11 -8.94 25.64
C LEU A 484 -11.35 -9.38 26.42
N VAL A 485 -12.50 -9.33 25.75
CA VAL A 485 -13.81 -9.64 26.33
C VAL A 485 -14.23 -11.01 25.85
N SER A 486 -14.42 -11.97 26.76
CA SER A 486 -14.92 -13.30 26.43
C SER A 486 -16.44 -13.34 26.52
N LEU A 487 -17.07 -13.87 25.47
CA LEU A 487 -18.51 -14.08 25.41
C LEU A 487 -18.80 -15.59 25.40
N ARG A 488 -19.74 -16.03 26.22
CA ARG A 488 -20.27 -17.41 26.18
C ARG A 488 -21.77 -17.36 25.95
N GLY A 489 -22.23 -17.91 24.83
CA GLY A 489 -23.64 -17.89 24.45
C GLY A 489 -24.21 -16.48 24.25
N GLY A 490 -23.38 -15.53 23.78
CA GLY A 490 -23.76 -14.13 23.59
C GLY A 490 -23.77 -13.27 24.86
N ARG A 491 -23.21 -13.79 25.98
CA ARG A 491 -23.25 -13.14 27.28
C ARG A 491 -21.85 -12.95 27.86
N LEU A 492 -21.67 -11.87 28.62
CA LEU A 492 -20.39 -11.46 29.18
C LEU A 492 -19.85 -12.48 30.19
N TRP A 493 -18.72 -13.11 29.86
CA TRP A 493 -18.07 -14.10 30.70
C TRP A 493 -16.86 -13.54 31.45
N SER A 494 -15.98 -12.81 30.78
CA SER A 494 -14.81 -12.18 31.41
C SER A 494 -14.30 -10.98 30.61
N ILE A 495 -13.59 -10.07 31.27
CA ILE A 495 -12.88 -8.94 30.67
C ILE A 495 -11.44 -8.96 31.19
N TYR A 496 -10.47 -9.08 30.30
CA TYR A 496 -9.04 -9.07 30.61
C TYR A 496 -8.35 -7.85 30.00
N ARG A 497 -7.53 -7.15 30.77
CA ARG A 497 -6.60 -6.15 30.24
C ARG A 497 -5.38 -6.86 29.67
N LEU A 498 -5.03 -6.52 28.43
CA LEU A 498 -3.88 -7.03 27.72
C LEU A 498 -2.78 -5.98 27.62
N VAL A 499 -1.52 -6.42 27.74
CA VAL A 499 -0.33 -5.58 27.55
C VAL A 499 0.57 -6.20 26.50
N LYS A 500 1.05 -5.38 25.56
CA LYS A 500 1.93 -5.80 24.47
C LYS A 500 3.27 -6.29 25.02
N THR A 501 3.80 -7.37 24.47
CA THR A 501 5.06 -7.99 24.90
C THR A 501 5.96 -8.29 23.71
N ASP A 502 7.26 -8.04 23.89
CA ASP A 502 8.30 -8.41 22.92
C ASP A 502 9.02 -9.72 23.33
N LYS A 503 8.56 -10.39 24.39
CA LYS A 503 9.19 -11.62 24.91
C LYS A 503 9.02 -12.83 23.98
N TYR A 504 8.00 -12.81 23.12
CA TYR A 504 7.67 -13.91 22.22
C TYR A 504 7.74 -13.43 20.78
N ASP A 505 8.36 -14.24 19.91
CA ASP A 505 8.39 -13.99 18.48
C ASP A 505 7.10 -14.53 17.84
N PRO A 506 6.33 -13.70 17.11
CA PRO A 506 5.19 -14.14 16.31
C PRO A 506 5.46 -15.39 15.47
N ALA A 507 6.65 -15.51 14.88
CA ALA A 507 7.01 -16.64 14.02
C ALA A 507 7.19 -17.97 14.78
N ASP A 508 7.47 -17.93 16.08
CA ASP A 508 7.55 -19.12 16.94
C ASP A 508 6.15 -19.55 17.38
N ILE A 509 5.25 -18.59 17.65
CA ILE A 509 3.85 -18.85 18.02
C ILE A 509 3.09 -19.51 16.87
N GLU A 510 3.25 -19.01 15.63
CA GLU A 510 2.65 -19.62 14.44
C GLU A 510 3.16 -21.05 14.22
N ARG A 511 4.46 -21.29 14.42
CA ARG A 511 5.05 -22.64 14.32
C ARG A 511 4.50 -23.63 15.36
N ILE A 512 4.23 -23.16 16.58
CA ILE A 512 3.60 -24.00 17.63
C ILE A 512 2.17 -24.38 17.23
N ALA A 513 1.40 -23.43 16.71
CA ALA A 513 0.03 -23.67 16.25
C ALA A 513 -0.02 -24.62 15.04
N GLU A 514 0.86 -24.42 14.05
CA GLU A 514 0.97 -25.31 12.87
C GLU A 514 1.42 -26.73 13.23
N ALA A 515 2.26 -26.89 14.27
CA ALA A 515 2.66 -28.21 14.76
C ALA A 515 1.50 -28.96 15.46
N GLN A 516 0.52 -28.24 16.00
CA GLN A 516 -0.68 -28.83 16.60
C GLN A 516 -1.71 -29.24 15.54
N ASP A 517 -1.90 -28.44 14.49
CA ASP A 517 -2.78 -28.77 13.34
C ASP A 517 -2.22 -29.95 12.49
N ASN A 518 -0.89 -30.13 12.46
CA ASN A 518 -0.24 -31.25 11.77
C ASN A 518 -0.11 -32.54 12.62
N LYS A 519 -0.81 -32.64 13.76
CA LYS A 519 -0.91 -33.92 14.47
C LYS A 519 -1.63 -34.93 13.56
N PRO A 520 -1.10 -36.15 13.35
CA PRO A 520 -1.69 -37.10 12.42
C PRO A 520 -3.15 -37.41 12.80
N GLU A 521 -4.05 -37.29 11.81
CA GLU A 521 -5.45 -37.69 11.94
C GLU A 521 -5.53 -39.12 12.47
N GLY A 522 -6.22 -39.29 13.60
CA GLY A 522 -6.42 -40.59 14.24
C GLY A 522 -5.97 -40.67 15.70
N LEU A 523 -5.26 -39.69 16.24
CA LEU A 523 -4.86 -39.66 17.65
C LEU A 523 -5.87 -38.90 18.51
N LYS A 524 -6.74 -39.65 19.22
CA LYS A 524 -7.74 -39.07 20.13
C LYS A 524 -7.23 -39.12 21.58
N ARG A 525 -7.17 -37.96 22.24
CA ARG A 525 -6.90 -37.84 23.67
C ARG A 525 -8.11 -38.38 24.45
N MET A 526 -7.90 -39.41 25.27
CA MET A 526 -8.93 -40.04 26.10
C MET A 526 -8.74 -39.66 27.57
N THR A 527 -9.82 -39.23 28.20
CA THR A 527 -9.88 -39.05 29.66
C THR A 527 -10.06 -40.39 30.36
N ILE A 528 -9.88 -40.42 31.68
CA ILE A 528 -10.14 -41.64 32.46
C ILE A 528 -11.59 -42.12 32.35
N ARG A 529 -12.54 -41.21 32.10
CA ARG A 529 -13.97 -41.54 31.91
C ARG A 529 -14.17 -42.30 30.60
N ASP A 530 -13.50 -41.86 29.53
CA ASP A 530 -13.55 -42.52 28.22
C ASP A 530 -12.97 -43.94 28.30
N VAL A 531 -11.92 -44.14 29.10
CA VAL A 531 -11.33 -45.47 29.35
C VAL A 531 -12.32 -46.41 30.06
N TYR A 532 -13.06 -45.89 31.05
CA TYR A 532 -14.10 -46.67 31.73
C TYR A 532 -15.26 -47.03 30.79
N ASP A 533 -15.67 -46.11 29.93
CA ASP A 533 -16.75 -46.34 28.97
C ASP A 533 -16.33 -47.37 27.90
N LEU A 534 -15.08 -47.35 27.45
CA LEU A 534 -14.52 -48.37 26.55
C LEU A 534 -14.47 -49.76 27.19
N SER A 535 -14.06 -49.85 28.46
CA SER A 535 -14.07 -51.11 29.21
C SER A 535 -15.49 -51.69 29.34
N ARG A 536 -16.51 -50.84 29.44
CA ARG A 536 -17.92 -51.27 29.46
C ARG A 536 -18.40 -51.79 28.10
N LEU A 537 -17.85 -51.27 27.02
CA LEU A 537 -18.14 -51.72 25.65
C LEU A 537 -17.36 -52.99 25.26
N GLY A 538 -16.49 -53.50 26.14
CA GLY A 538 -15.72 -54.72 25.90
C GLY A 538 -14.51 -54.51 24.97
N GLU A 539 -14.19 -53.27 24.63
CA GLU A 539 -13.00 -52.94 23.84
C GLU A 539 -11.74 -52.99 24.72
N LYS A 540 -10.66 -53.56 24.17
CA LYS A 540 -9.38 -53.68 24.86
C LYS A 540 -8.43 -52.59 24.38
N LEU A 541 -7.77 -51.93 25.33
CA LEU A 541 -6.63 -51.07 25.04
C LEU A 541 -5.43 -51.92 24.60
N THR A 542 -4.69 -51.46 23.61
CA THR A 542 -3.46 -52.11 23.13
C THR A 542 -2.24 -51.42 23.75
N HIS A 543 -1.06 -52.03 23.59
CA HIS A 543 0.18 -51.46 24.10
C HIS A 543 0.58 -50.16 23.39
N GLU A 544 0.10 -49.96 22.15
CA GLU A 544 0.31 -48.77 21.34
C GLU A 544 -0.47 -47.55 21.89
N ASP A 545 -1.60 -47.77 22.56
CA ASP A 545 -2.37 -46.70 23.21
C ASP A 545 -1.61 -46.03 24.38
N PHE A 546 -0.53 -46.67 24.85
CA PHE A 546 0.34 -46.18 25.91
C PHE A 546 1.69 -45.65 25.41
N GLU A 547 1.94 -45.66 24.09
CA GLU A 547 3.15 -45.03 23.54
C GLU A 547 3.03 -43.50 23.61
N GLY A 548 3.91 -42.87 24.38
CA GLY A 548 3.84 -41.44 24.73
C GLY A 548 3.38 -41.15 26.17
N PHE A 549 3.17 -42.18 26.98
CA PHE A 549 2.88 -42.06 28.42
C PHE A 549 4.07 -41.50 29.21
N ASP A 550 3.88 -40.39 29.92
CA ASP A 550 4.80 -39.92 30.97
C ASP A 550 4.28 -40.38 32.34
N GLY A 551 5.03 -41.30 32.97
CA GLY A 551 4.67 -41.90 34.26
C GLY A 551 4.64 -40.94 35.46
N ASN A 552 4.93 -39.64 35.26
CA ASN A 552 4.91 -38.62 36.30
C ASN A 552 3.58 -37.86 36.41
N GLU A 553 2.65 -38.00 35.45
CA GLU A 553 1.35 -37.33 35.50
C GLU A 553 0.31 -38.15 36.30
N ILE A 554 -0.17 -37.60 37.41
CA ILE A 554 -1.22 -38.21 38.24
C ILE A 554 -2.32 -37.17 38.54
N GLY A 555 -3.59 -37.54 38.33
CA GLY A 555 -4.75 -36.69 38.64
C GLY A 555 -5.47 -36.17 37.39
N ALA A 556 -6.06 -34.97 37.44
CA ALA A 556 -6.91 -34.41 36.37
C ALA A 556 -6.16 -34.13 35.04
N GLY A 557 -4.83 -34.26 35.03
CA GLY A 557 -3.99 -34.22 33.83
C GLY A 557 -3.77 -35.57 33.16
N PHE A 558 -4.28 -36.68 33.71
CA PHE A 558 -4.11 -38.01 33.12
C PHE A 558 -4.86 -38.16 31.79
N TYR A 559 -4.14 -38.43 30.70
CA TYR A 559 -4.73 -38.78 29.40
C TYR A 559 -4.01 -39.95 28.74
N ILE A 560 -4.77 -40.77 28.00
CA ILE A 560 -4.29 -41.87 27.17
C ILE A 560 -4.53 -41.49 25.71
N MET A 561 -3.59 -41.81 24.81
CA MET A 561 -3.70 -41.47 23.40
C MET A 561 -4.14 -42.70 22.62
N ARG A 562 -5.32 -42.69 21.99
CA ARG A 562 -5.78 -43.82 21.16
C ARG A 562 -5.59 -43.55 19.68
N CYS A 563 -4.98 -44.51 18.99
CA CYS A 563 -4.94 -44.54 17.53
C CYS A 563 -6.25 -45.15 17.00
N VAL A 564 -7.12 -44.32 16.42
CA VAL A 564 -8.36 -44.75 15.77
C VAL A 564 -8.07 -44.99 14.30
N TYR A 565 -7.76 -46.23 13.93
CA TYR A 565 -7.79 -46.62 12.52
C TYR A 565 -9.25 -46.62 12.05
N GLY A 566 -9.55 -45.83 11.02
CA GLY A 566 -10.88 -45.77 10.41
C GLY A 566 -11.35 -47.17 10.01
N ALA A 567 -12.48 -47.59 10.58
CA ALA A 567 -13.16 -48.80 10.14
C ALA A 567 -13.74 -48.57 8.75
N GLY A 568 -13.36 -49.43 7.80
CA GLY A 568 -14.08 -49.60 6.52
C GLY A 568 -15.37 -50.37 6.70
#